data_AF-A0A2V1B9I1-F1
#
_entry.id   AF-A0A2V1B9I1-F1
#
_cell.length_a   1.000
_cell.length_b   1.000
_cell.length_c   1.000
_cell.angle_alpha   90.00
_cell.angle_beta   90.00
_cell.angle_gamma   90.00
#
_symmetry.space_group_name_H-M   'P 1'
#
loop_
_entity.id
_entity.type
_entity.pdbx_description
1 polymer ?
#
loop_
_entity_poly.entity_id
_entity_poly.type
_entity_poly.pdbx_seq_one_letter_code
_entity_poly.pdbx_strand_id
1 'polypeptide(L)' 'LEKRACVYNGCKCKNGASGQYCGLCPQVTSKGDSPYWTGYSFQCGSGGSCCAYGKTNHCAAGTYSDWCPR' A
#
# COMPACT_ATOMS: atom_id res chain seq x y z
N LEU A 1 5.92 -12.05 -12.62
CA LEU A 1 5.53 -10.82 -11.90
C LEU A 1 6.79 -9.97 -11.76
N GLU A 2 6.94 -8.90 -12.53
CA GLU A 2 8.09 -8.02 -12.35
C GLU A 2 8.04 -7.43 -10.94
N LYS A 3 9.05 -7.74 -10.14
CA LYS A 3 9.20 -7.27 -8.76
C LYS A 3 9.47 -5.77 -8.83
N ARG A 4 8.42 -4.96 -8.92
CA ARG A 4 8.56 -3.50 -8.96
C ARG A 4 9.33 -3.05 -7.71
N ALA A 5 10.33 -2.21 -7.94
CA ALA A 5 11.11 -1.65 -6.86
C ALA A 5 10.19 -0.87 -5.93
N CYS A 6 10.27 -1.18 -4.64
CA CYS A 6 9.65 -0.44 -3.56
C CYS A 6 10.32 0.94 -3.49
N VAL A 7 9.72 1.95 -4.13
CA VAL A 7 10.24 3.31 -4.13
C VAL A 7 9.60 4.06 -2.97
N TYR A 8 10.41 4.36 -1.95
CA TYR A 8 9.95 5.18 -0.83
C TYR A 8 9.44 6.52 -1.35
N ASN A 9 8.19 6.83 -1.05
CA ASN A 9 7.47 8.00 -1.56
C ASN A 9 6.82 8.80 -0.43
N GLY A 10 7.35 8.68 0.79
CA GLY A 10 6.79 9.35 1.97
C GLY A 10 5.48 8.75 2.50
N CYS A 11 5.05 7.58 1.99
CA CYS A 11 3.85 6.95 2.49
C CYS A 11 4.06 6.41 3.92
N LYS A 12 2.96 6.32 4.67
CA LYS A 12 2.95 5.84 6.05
C LYS A 12 1.93 4.71 6.23
N CYS A 13 2.28 3.81 7.13
CA CYS A 13 1.42 2.75 7.60
C CYS A 13 1.22 2.82 9.11
N LYS A 14 0.23 2.08 9.61
CA LYS A 14 0.02 1.85 11.03
C LYS A 14 1.28 1.20 11.62
N ASN A 15 1.68 1.65 12.81
CA ASN A 15 2.86 1.10 13.48
C ASN A 15 2.68 -0.41 13.72
N GLY A 16 3.69 -1.21 13.43
CA GLY A 16 3.62 -2.67 13.47
C GLY A 16 2.97 -3.35 12.26
N ALA A 17 2.41 -2.61 11.29
CA ALA A 17 1.97 -3.19 10.03
C ALA A 17 3.17 -3.53 9.16
N SER A 18 3.35 -4.81 8.85
CA SER A 18 4.38 -5.31 7.92
C SER A 18 3.72 -6.09 6.80
N GLY A 19 4.21 -5.94 5.56
CA GLY A 19 3.63 -6.61 4.40
C GLY A 19 3.09 -5.64 3.36
N GLN A 20 2.38 -6.17 2.37
CA GLN A 20 1.85 -5.40 1.25
C GLN A 20 0.34 -5.20 1.41
N TYR A 21 -0.12 -3.96 1.24
CA TYR A 21 -1.50 -3.56 1.47
C TYR A 21 -1.99 -2.69 0.33
N CYS A 22 -3.29 -2.76 0.02
CA CYS A 22 -3.90 -1.80 -0.89
C CYS A 22 -3.93 -0.40 -0.25
N GLY A 23 -3.84 0.65 -1.06
CA GLY A 23 -3.86 2.02 -0.54
C GLY A 23 -5.08 2.33 0.32
N LEU A 24 -6.24 1.80 -0.06
CA LEU A 24 -7.48 2.01 0.70
C LEU A 24 -7.60 1.13 1.97
N CYS A 25 -6.61 0.27 2.26
CA CYS A 25 -6.62 -0.51 3.49
C CYS A 25 -6.29 0.35 4.71
N PRO A 26 -6.88 0.06 5.88
CA PRO A 26 -6.66 0.84 7.11
C PRO A 26 -5.21 0.82 7.62
N GLN A 27 -4.40 -0.13 7.13
CA GLN A 27 -2.99 -0.25 7.43
C GLN A 27 -2.18 0.85 6.74
N VAL A 28 -2.61 1.38 5.60
CA VAL A 28 -1.97 2.52 4.92
C VAL A 28 -2.64 3.80 5.40
N THR A 29 -1.93 4.56 6.23
CA THR A 29 -2.47 5.77 6.85
C THR A 29 -2.17 7.04 6.03
N SER A 30 -1.18 6.97 5.13
CA SER A 30 -0.90 8.03 4.16
C SER A 30 -0.28 7.44 2.91
N LYS A 31 -0.71 7.88 1.73
CA LYS A 31 -0.12 7.50 0.44
C LYS A 31 1.17 8.25 0.08
N GLY A 32 1.56 9.26 0.87
CA GLY A 32 2.66 10.16 0.55
C GLY A 32 2.47 10.81 -0.83
N ASP A 33 3.53 10.82 -1.63
CA ASP A 33 3.56 11.39 -2.99
C ASP A 33 2.92 10.49 -4.05
N SER A 34 2.36 9.33 -3.67
CA SER A 34 1.70 8.47 -4.67
C SER A 34 0.52 9.24 -5.28
N PRO A 35 0.36 9.27 -6.62
CA PRO A 35 -0.77 9.96 -7.25
C PRO A 35 -2.11 9.27 -6.94
N TYR A 36 -2.11 7.98 -6.60
CA TYR A 36 -3.32 7.18 -6.42
C TYR A 36 -3.29 6.32 -5.16
N TRP A 37 -4.42 6.28 -4.45
CA TRP A 37 -4.73 5.29 -3.41
C TRP A 37 -5.26 4.00 -4.05
N THR A 38 -6.29 4.17 -4.88
CA THR A 38 -7.00 3.10 -5.57
C THR A 38 -6.15 2.48 -6.66
N GLY A 39 -6.17 1.16 -6.74
CA GLY A 39 -5.42 0.40 -7.72
C GLY A 39 -3.92 0.38 -7.45
N TYR A 40 -3.45 0.86 -6.30
CA TYR A 40 -2.05 0.80 -5.89
C TYR A 40 -1.88 -0.08 -4.65
N SER A 41 -0.80 -0.86 -4.64
CA SER A 41 -0.30 -1.55 -3.45
C SER A 41 0.89 -0.79 -2.86
N PHE A 42 0.96 -0.82 -1.54
CA PHE A 42 2.00 -0.20 -0.72
C PHE A 42 2.64 -1.28 0.14
N GLN A 43 3.96 -1.31 0.20
CA GLN A 43 4.68 -2.22 1.07
C GLN A 43 5.03 -1.49 2.37
N CYS A 44 4.37 -1.86 3.46
CA CYS A 44 4.64 -1.36 4.80
C CYS A 44 5.81 -2.10 5.44
N GLY A 45 6.69 -1.33 6.08
CA GLY A 45 7.72 -1.82 6.98
C GLY A 45 7.31 -1.68 8.44
N SER A 46 7.95 -2.46 9.31
CA SER A 46 7.63 -2.57 10.75
C SER A 46 7.66 -1.23 11.51
N GLY A 47 8.42 -0.25 11.01
CA GLY A 47 8.54 1.10 11.59
C GLY A 47 7.47 2.10 11.15
N GLY A 48 6.42 1.67 10.44
CA GLY A 48 5.35 2.55 9.97
C GLY A 48 5.70 3.38 8.73
N SER A 49 6.91 3.25 8.18
CA SER A 49 7.24 3.72 6.85
C SER A 49 6.73 2.73 5.79
N CYS A 50 6.36 3.25 4.62
CA CYS A 50 6.07 2.39 3.48
C CYS A 50 6.61 2.96 2.18
N CYS A 51 6.49 2.18 1.12
CA CYS A 51 6.74 2.60 -0.25
C CYS A 51 5.57 2.23 -1.15
N ALA A 52 5.43 2.96 -2.26
CA ALA A 52 4.57 2.53 -3.35
C ALA A 52 5.20 1.30 -4.04
N TYR A 53 4.52 0.16 -3.99
CA TYR A 53 4.96 -1.07 -4.65
C TYR A 53 4.49 -1.10 -6.10
N GLY A 54 3.32 -0.54 -6.41
CA GLY A 54 2.89 -0.28 -7.77
C GLY A 54 1.40 -0.46 -8.00
N LYS A 55 0.98 -0.30 -9.26
CA LYS A 55 -0.41 -0.47 -9.67
C LYS A 55 -0.78 -1.96 -9.74
N THR A 56 -1.90 -2.35 -9.14
CA THR A 56 -2.46 -3.70 -9.19
C THR A 56 -3.98 -3.67 -9.27
N ASN A 57 -4.55 -4.56 -10.09
CA ASN A 57 -6.02 -4.69 -10.25
C ASN A 57 -6.68 -5.22 -8.98
N HIS A 58 -5.93 -5.89 -8.10
CA HIS A 58 -6.41 -6.42 -6.82
C HIS A 58 -6.80 -5.30 -5.86
N CYS A 59 -6.18 -4.12 -6.00
CA CYS A 59 -6.45 -2.96 -5.16
C CYS A 59 -7.42 -1.97 -5.81
N ALA A 60 -8.14 -2.37 -6.87
CA ALA A 60 -9.16 -1.53 -7.48
C ALA A 60 -10.29 -1.21 -6.48
N ALA A 61 -11.04 -0.13 -6.72
CA ALA A 61 -12.05 0.37 -5.76
C ALA A 61 -13.10 -0.67 -5.37
N GLY A 62 -13.42 -1.61 -6.26
CA GLY A 62 -14.40 -2.67 -6.00
C GLY A 62 -13.83 -3.96 -5.40
N THR A 63 -12.50 -4.09 -5.29
CA THR A 63 -11.85 -5.36 -4.91
C THR A 63 -10.81 -5.20 -3.79
N TYR A 64 -10.43 -3.97 -3.44
CA TYR A 64 -9.39 -3.72 -2.43
C TYR A 64 -9.75 -4.32 -1.06
N SER A 65 -11.04 -4.30 -0.68
CA SER A 65 -11.51 -4.73 0.64
C SER A 65 -11.30 -6.21 0.89
N ASP A 66 -11.30 -7.05 -0.16
CA ASP A 66 -11.00 -8.47 -0.05
C ASP A 66 -9.51 -8.74 0.26
N TRP A 67 -8.66 -7.74 0.01
CA TRP A 67 -7.22 -7.79 0.20
C TRP A 67 -6.72 -7.00 1.40
N CYS A 68 -7.64 -6.36 2.14
CA CYS A 68 -7.32 -5.70 3.39
C CYS A 68 -7.50 -6.68 4.56
N PRO A 69 -6.50 -6.83 5.44
CA PRO A 69 -6.70 -7.55 6.68
C PRO A 69 -7.77 -6.84 7.50
N ARG A 70 -8.69 -7.65 8.05
CA ARG A 70 -9.72 -7.20 8.98
C ARG A 70 -9.14 -6.91 10.36
#